data_AF-S2XFD1-F1
#
_entry.id   AF-S2XFD1-F1
#
_cell.length_a   1.000
_cell.length_b   1.000
_cell.length_c   1.000
_cell.angle_alpha   90.00
_cell.angle_beta   90.00
_cell.angle_gamma   90.00
#
_symmetry.space_group_name_H-M   'P 1'
#
loop_
_entity.id
_entity.type
_entity.pdbx_description
1 polymer ?
#
loop_
_entity_poly.entity_id
_entity_poly.type
_entity_poly.pdbx_seq_one_letter_code
_entity_poly.pdbx_strand_id
1 'polypeptide(L)' 'MAISRDIIEAHGGNVILSSKVGIGTTVEIRLSE' A
#
# COMPACT_ATOMS: atom_id res chain seq x y z
N MET A 1 2.74 -1.51 8.64
CA MET A 1 1.78 -1.38 7.52
C MET A 1 0.36 -1.04 7.96
N ALA A 2 -0.15 -1.51 9.11
CA ALA A 2 -1.52 -1.23 9.55
C ALA A 2 -1.86 0.28 9.57
N ILE A 3 -1.12 1.07 10.35
CA ILE A 3 -1.35 2.52 10.49
C ILE A 3 -1.26 3.25 9.14
N SER A 4 -0.25 2.94 8.32
CA SER A 4 -0.05 3.60 7.03
C SER A 4 -1.20 3.32 6.07
N ARG A 5 -1.67 2.07 6.02
CA ARG A 5 -2.84 1.69 5.19
C ARG A 5 -4.09 2.43 5.64
N ASP A 6 -4.34 2.46 6.94
CA ASP A 6 -5.55 3.10 7.50
C ASP A 6 -5.59 4.60 7.16
N ILE A 7 -4.44 5.28 7.25
CA ILE A 7 -4.33 6.69 6.84
C ILE A 7 -4.58 6.85 5.34
N ILE A 8 -3.93 6.05 4.50
CA ILE A 8 -4.04 6.17 3.04
C ILE A 8 -5.49 5.93 2.59
N GLU A 9 -6.14 4.90 3.13
CA GLU A 9 -7.55 4.60 2.82
C GLU A 9 -8.49 5.69 3.35
N ALA A 10 -8.24 6.25 4.54
CA ALA A 10 -9.03 7.35 5.10
C ALA A 10 -9.01 8.62 4.24
N HIS A 11 -7.94 8.83 3.45
CA HIS A 11 -7.82 9.96 2.51
C HIS A 11 -8.21 9.56 1.08
N GLY A 12 -8.93 8.46 0.88
CA GLY A 12 -9.40 8.03 -0.43
C GLY A 12 -8.30 7.46 -1.34
N GLY A 13 -7.12 7.18 -0.80
CA GLY A 13 -6.05 6.48 -1.50
C GLY A 13 -6.19 4.95 -1.40
N ASN A 14 -5.25 4.24 -2.02
CA ASN A 14 -5.20 2.79 -2.04
C ASN A 14 -3.74 2.28 -1.88
N VAL A 15 -3.59 1.11 -1.26
CA VAL A 15 -2.30 0.42 -1.08
C VAL A 15 -2.39 -0.98 -1.69
N ILE A 16 -1.45 -1.31 -2.58
CA ILE A 16 -1.33 -2.62 -3.20
C ILE A 16 0.00 -3.24 -2.76
N LEU A 17 -0.04 -4.48 -2.27
CA LEU A 17 1.14 -5.25 -1.90
C LEU A 17 1.28 -6.47 -2.80
N SER A 18 2.47 -6.63 -3.37
CA SER A 18 2.82 -7.77 -4.22
C SER A 18 4.13 -8.37 -3.71
N SER A 19 4.08 -9.61 -3.22
CA SER A 19 5.26 -10.32 -2.71
C SER A 19 5.68 -11.44 -3.66
N LYS A 20 6.99 -11.57 -3.87
CA LYS A 20 7.60 -12.69 -4.58
C LYS A 20 8.62 -13.36 -3.66
N VAL A 21 8.31 -14.59 -3.24
CA VAL A 21 9.13 -15.37 -2.30
C VAL A 21 10.58 -15.46 -2.78
N GLY A 22 11.53 -15.19 -1.88
CA GLY A 22 12.96 -15.20 -2.18
C GLY A 22 13.47 -14.03 -3.02
N ILE A 23 12.60 -13.08 -3.41
CA ILE A 23 12.98 -11.89 -4.20
C ILE A 23 12.67 -10.61 -3.43
N GLY A 24 11.45 -10.46 -2.92
CA GLY A 24 11.08 -9.29 -2.14
C GLY A 24 9.59 -8.98 -2.16
N THR A 25 9.25 -7.80 -1.66
CA THR A 25 7.88 -7.27 -1.65
C THR A 25 7.88 -5.88 -2.26
N THR A 26 6.97 -5.66 -3.20
CA THR A 26 6.68 -4.35 -3.78
C THR A 26 5.45 -3.79 -3.09
N VAL A 27 5.54 -2.54 -2.67
CA VAL A 27 4.42 -1.76 -2.09
C VAL A 27 4.14 -0.60 -3.03
N GLU A 28 2.92 -0.52 -3.53
CA GLU A 28 2.46 0.56 -4.39
C GLU A 28 1.37 1.35 -3.65
N ILE A 29 1.50 2.68 -3.65
CA ILE A 29 0.54 3.60 -3.02
C ILE A 29 0.00 4.50 -4.11
N ARG A 30 -1.33 4.56 -4.22
CA ARG A 30 -2.05 5.47 -5.12
C ARG A 30 -2.84 6.45 -4.28
N LEU A 31 -2.61 7.74 -4.49
CA LEU A 31 -3.37 8.80 -3.84
C LEU A 31 -4.30 9.42 -4.88
N SER A 32 -5.54 9.65 -4.48
CA SER A 32 -6.53 10.38 -5.29
C SER A 32 -6.29 11.89 -5.06
N GLU A 33 -6.48 12.72 -6.09
CA GLU A 33 -6.45 14.19 -5.95
C GLU A 33 -7.62 14.72 -5.12
#